data_AF-A0A175RTT2-F1
#
_entry.id   AF-A0A175RTT2-F1
#
_cell.length_a   1.000
_cell.length_b   1.000
_cell.length_c   1.000
_cell.angle_alpha   90.00
_cell.angle_beta   90.00
_cell.angle_gamma   90.00
#
_symmetry.space_group_name_H-M   'P 1'
#
loop_
_entity.id
_entity.type
_entity.pdbx_description
1 polymer ?
#
loop_
_entity_poly.entity_id
_entity_poly.type
_entity_poly.pdbx_seq_one_letter_code
_entity_poly.pdbx_strand_id
1 'polypeptide(L)' 'MIAATNQIEEAARVGRKLRYPEHINVAVPEGTKARLDALLDDGEERLSLIRDALEREIRRRERLSKKISDND' A
#
# COMPACT_ATOMS: atom_id res chain seq x y z
N MET A 1 23.65 -36.52 27.02
CA MET A 1 22.35 -36.84 26.38
C MET A 1 21.33 -35.91 26.99
N ILE A 2 21.25 -34.64 26.55
CA ILE A 2 20.65 -34.06 25.33
C ILE A 2 19.18 -33.65 25.56
N ALA A 3 18.99 -32.33 25.48
CA ALA A 3 17.80 -31.57 25.10
C ALA A 3 16.56 -31.58 26.02
N ALA A 4 16.53 -30.65 26.98
CA ALA A 4 15.28 -30.21 27.63
C ALA A 4 15.08 -28.68 27.63
N THR A 5 15.81 -27.92 26.80
CA THR A 5 15.85 -26.45 26.95
C THR A 5 15.78 -25.67 25.64
N ASN A 6 15.13 -26.19 24.59
CA ASN A 6 15.05 -25.49 23.30
C ASN A 6 13.63 -25.37 22.71
N GLN A 7 12.58 -25.49 23.50
CA GLN A 7 11.19 -25.36 23.00
C GLN A 7 10.43 -24.12 23.50
N ILE A 8 11.07 -23.22 24.26
CA ILE A 8 10.40 -22.01 24.78
C ILE A 8 10.77 -20.74 24.00
N GLU A 9 11.81 -20.76 23.15
CA GLU A 9 12.27 -19.56 22.44
C GLU A 9 11.50 -19.24 21.14
N GLU A 10 10.77 -20.17 20.54
CA GLU A 10 10.11 -19.95 19.23
C GLU A 10 8.75 -19.26 19.30
N ALA A 11 8.21 -18.99 20.49
CA ALA A 11 7.02 -18.14 20.64
C ALA A 11 7.39 -16.65 20.56
N ALA A 12 8.30 -16.28 19.66
CA ALA A 12 8.53 -14.90 19.27
C ALA A 12 7.18 -14.33 18.82
N ARG A 13 6.62 -13.46 19.65
CA ARG A 13 5.39 -12.69 19.45
C ARG A 13 5.32 -12.18 18.01
N VAL A 14 4.64 -12.91 17.12
CA VAL A 14 4.47 -12.47 15.74
C VAL A 14 3.58 -11.24 15.73
N GLY A 15 4.20 -10.07 15.56
CA GLY A 15 3.49 -8.81 15.35
C GLY A 15 2.71 -8.82 14.03
N ARG A 16 1.94 -7.75 13.79
CA ARG A 16 1.21 -7.59 12.53
C ARG A 16 2.18 -7.70 11.34
N LYS A 17 1.94 -8.67 10.45
CA LYS A 17 2.71 -8.83 9.22
C LYS A 17 2.68 -7.53 8.41
N LEU A 18 3.85 -7.09 7.96
CA LEU A 18 3.99 -5.90 7.13
C LEU A 18 3.32 -6.15 5.78
N ARG A 19 2.30 -5.34 5.44
CA ARG A 19 1.54 -5.49 4.18
C ARG A 19 2.19 -4.76 3.01
N TYR A 20 2.78 -3.59 3.26
CA TYR A 20 3.38 -2.74 2.23
C TYR A 20 4.80 -2.34 2.67
N PRO A 21 5.85 -2.85 1.99
CA PRO A 21 7.24 -2.55 2.36
C PRO A 21 7.71 -1.18 1.88
N GLU A 22 7.12 -0.67 0.80
CA GLU A 22 7.50 0.60 0.17
C GLU A 22 6.63 1.76 0.66
N HIS A 23 7.25 2.92 0.84
CA HIS A 23 6.58 4.14 1.27
C HIS A 23 7.19 5.37 0.61
N ILE A 24 6.37 6.39 0.39
CA ILE A 24 6.78 7.70 -0.11
C ILE A 24 6.14 8.78 0.75
N ASN A 25 6.84 9.90 0.94
CA ASN A 25 6.30 11.10 1.57
C ASN A 25 6.00 12.13 0.48
N VAL A 26 4.74 12.53 0.37
CA VAL A 26 4.30 13.49 -0.66
C VAL A 26 3.60 14.66 0.01
N ALA A 27 4.10 15.87 -0.25
CA ALA A 27 3.39 17.09 0.08
C ALA A 27 2.20 17.26 -0.87
N VAL A 28 1.05 17.60 -0.33
CA VAL A 28 -0.18 17.85 -1.10
C VAL A 28 -0.68 19.27 -0.80
N PRO A 29 -1.45 19.88 -1.72
CA PRO A 29 -2.05 21.19 -1.47
C PRO A 29 -2.86 21.21 -0.17
N GLU A 30 -2.93 22.38 0.46
CA GLU A 30 -3.74 22.58 1.66
C GLU A 30 -5.22 22.18 1.41
N GLY A 31 -5.86 21.61 2.42
CA GLY A 31 -7.24 21.11 2.32
C GLY A 31 -7.40 19.76 1.60
N THR A 32 -6.38 19.25 0.90
CA THR A 32 -6.49 17.98 0.16
C THR A 32 -6.86 16.81 1.07
N LYS A 33 -6.28 16.73 2.27
CA LYS A 33 -6.59 15.66 3.24
C LYS A 33 -8.06 15.69 3.69
N ALA A 34 -8.58 16.88 3.99
CA ALA A 34 -9.99 17.05 4.37
C ALA A 34 -10.94 16.70 3.22
N ARG A 35 -10.57 17.07 1.98
CA ARG A 35 -11.32 16.68 0.79
C ARG A 35 -11.32 15.17 0.57
N LEU A 36 -10.20 14.49 0.83
CA LEU A 36 -10.14 13.03 0.77
C LEU A 36 -11.04 12.39 1.82
N ASP A 37 -10.97 12.87 3.07
CA ASP A 37 -11.77 12.32 4.18
C ASP A 37 -13.28 12.47 3.94
N ALA A 38 -13.71 13.56 3.31
CA ALA A 38 -15.10 13.79 2.95
C ALA A 38 -15.63 12.87 1.83
N LEU A 39 -14.76 12.14 1.13
CA LEU A 39 -15.09 11.25 0.03
C LEU A 39 -15.00 9.76 0.39
N LEU A 40 -14.58 9.43 1.62
CA LEU A 40 -14.47 8.05 2.06
C LEU A 40 -15.85 7.46 2.34
N ASP A 41 -16.05 6.20 1.92
CA ASP A 41 -17.19 5.41 2.35
C ASP A 41 -17.05 4.98 3.82
N ASP A 42 -18.15 4.52 4.43
CA ASP A 42 -18.12 4.07 5.82
C ASP A 42 -17.14 2.89 6.02
N GLY A 43 -16.19 3.06 6.94
CA GLY A 43 -15.13 2.10 7.18
C GLY A 43 -13.98 2.08 6.15
N GLU A 44 -13.99 2.95 5.14
CA GLU A 44 -12.91 3.04 4.17
C GLU A 44 -11.67 3.77 4.75
N GLU A 45 -10.48 3.19 4.56
CA GLU A 45 -9.23 3.85 4.94
C GLU A 45 -8.73 4.77 3.82
N ARG A 46 -8.37 6.02 4.17
CA ARG A 46 -7.75 6.99 3.25
C ARG A 46 -6.61 6.40 2.39
N LEU A 47 -5.77 5.57 3.00
CA LEU A 47 -4.64 4.94 2.30
C LEU A 47 -5.09 3.86 1.31
N SER A 48 -6.24 3.22 1.49
CA SER A 48 -6.81 2.31 0.49
C SER A 48 -7.17 3.07 -0.78
N LEU A 49 -7.95 4.14 -0.64
CA LEU A 49 -8.34 5.01 -1.74
C LEU A 49 -7.13 5.57 -2.51
N ILE A 50 -6.10 6.03 -1.79
CA ILE A 50 -4.87 6.56 -2.42
C ILE A 50 -4.13 5.46 -3.20
N ARG A 51 -3.99 4.25 -2.66
CA ARG A 51 -3.32 3.13 -3.34
C ARG A 51 -4.07 2.73 -4.61
N ASP A 52 -5.40 2.63 -4.54
CA ASP A 52 -6.21 2.26 -5.70
C ASP A 52 -6.17 3.34 -6.79
N ALA A 53 -6.19 4.61 -6.41
CA ALA A 53 -6.02 5.71 -7.34
C ALA A 53 -4.66 5.69 -8.04
N LEU A 54 -3.58 5.40 -7.30
CA LEU A 54 -2.22 5.29 -7.83
C LEU A 54 -2.13 4.14 -8.84
N GLU A 55 -2.59 2.94 -8.47
CA GLU A 55 -2.57 1.75 -9.34
C GLU A 55 -3.40 1.97 -10.62
N ARG A 56 -4.58 2.60 -10.49
CA ARG A 56 -5.42 2.96 -11.65
C ARG A 56 -4.68 3.86 -12.62
N GLU A 57 -3.96 4.87 -12.11
CA GLU A 57 -3.22 5.82 -12.93
C GLU A 57 -1.99 5.18 -13.59
N ILE A 58 -1.26 4.32 -12.88
CA ILE A 58 -0.14 3.54 -13.45
C ILE A 58 -0.64 2.72 -14.63
N ARG A 59 -1.68 1.89 -14.43
CA ARG A 59 -2.26 1.07 -15.51
C ARG A 59 -2.74 1.90 -16.69
N ARG A 60 -3.32 3.08 -16.43
CA ARG A 60 -3.76 3.99 -17.50
C ARG A 60 -2.58 4.45 -18.35
N ARG A 61 -1.46 4.84 -17.73
CA ARG A 61 -0.25 5.29 -18.43
C ARG A 61 0.46 4.16 -19.17
N GLU A 62 0.57 2.98 -18.56
CA GLU A 62 1.13 1.80 -19.22
C GLU A 62 0.39 1.46 -20.52
N ARG A 63 -0.95 1.49 -20.49
CA ARG A 63 -1.77 1.28 -21.68
C ARG A 63 -1.55 2.33 -22.76
N LEU A 64 -1.38 3.60 -22.37
CA LEU A 64 -1.10 4.67 -23.33
C LEU A 64 0.29 4.53 -23.95
N SER A 65 1.29 4.20 -23.14
CA SER A 65 2.66 3.96 -23.60
C SER A 65 2.72 2.78 -24.58
N LYS A 66 2.05 1.67 -24.25
CA LYS A 66 1.99 0.50 -25.13
C LYS A 66 1.30 0.79 -26.46
N LYS A 67 0.21 1.56 -26.45
CA LYS A 67 -0.46 1.98 -27.69
C LYS A 67 0.42 2.83 -28.60
N ILE A 68 1.34 3.60 -28.02
CA ILE A 68 2.30 4.40 -28.80
C ILE A 68 3.35 3.45 -29.40
N SER A 69 3.90 2.52 -28.61
CA SER A 69 4.92 1.59 -29.11
C SER A 69 4.42 0.55 -30.12
N ASP A 70 3.14 0.17 -30.07
CA ASP A 70 2.56 -0.80 -31.02
C ASP A 70 2.18 -0.14 -32.37
N ASN A 71 2.29 1.19 -32.49
CA ASN A 71 1.90 1.96 -33.68
C ASN A 71 3.12 2.59 -34.40
N ASP A 72 4.33 2.28 -33.95
CA ASP A 72 5.63 2.53 -34.59
C ASP A 72 6.16 1.24 -35.23
#